data_AF-A0A0C9YI96-F1
#
_entry.id   AF-A0A0C9YI96-F1
#
_cell.length_a   1.000
_cell.length_b   1.000
_cell.length_c   1.000
_cell.angle_alpha   90.00
_cell.angle_beta   90.00
_cell.angle_gamma   90.00
#
_symmetry.space_group_name_H-M   'P 1'
#
loop_
_entity.id
_entity.type
_entity.pdbx_description
1 polymer ?
#
loop_
_entity_poly.entity_id
_entity_poly.type
_entity_poly.pdbx_seq_one_letter_code
_entity_poly.pdbx_strand_id
1 'polypeptide(L)'
;MLTNGTLAIAIVKRQVMVVQATRSHTKRDKYLDVNTFSLFGDGVFLASDVPKARIASSDVLTIFPSTHVPSQGLLELPKQAFSEFVEISSRYQKRYESLWNSWISKH
;
A
#
# COMPACT_ATOMS: atom_id res chain seq x y z
N MET A 1 5.30 2.34 14.76
CA MET A 1 3.90 2.56 15.19
C MET A 1 3.27 3.37 14.08
N LEU A 2 2.09 2.98 13.61
CA LEU A 2 1.36 3.76 12.61
C LEU A 2 0.45 4.71 13.40
N THR A 3 0.73 6.00 13.39
CA THR A 3 -0.18 6.98 14.00
C THR A 3 -1.34 7.26 13.03
N ASN A 4 -2.46 7.76 13.56
CA ASN A 4 -3.57 8.22 12.71
C ASN A 4 -3.05 9.17 11.60
N GLY A 5 -3.42 8.89 10.35
CA GLY A 5 -2.99 9.67 9.18
C GLY A 5 -1.64 9.27 8.59
N THR A 6 -0.92 8.30 9.18
CA THR A 6 0.33 7.78 8.60
C THR A 6 0.05 7.09 7.28
N LEU A 7 0.87 7.38 6.27
CA LEU A 7 0.85 6.69 4.99
C LEU A 7 1.85 5.54 4.97
N ALA A 8 1.45 4.45 4.34
CA ALA A 8 2.27 3.28 4.17
C ALA A 8 1.98 2.62 2.82
N ILE A 9 2.91 1.80 2.36
CA ILE A 9 2.68 0.85 1.26
C ILE A 9 2.34 -0.48 1.90
N ALA A 10 1.23 -1.08 1.48
CA ALA A 10 0.82 -2.38 1.96
C ALA A 10 0.22 -3.23 0.84
N ILE A 11 0.11 -4.54 1.11
CA ILE A 11 -0.59 -5.46 0.23
C ILE A 11 -2.06 -5.51 0.65
N VAL A 12 -2.94 -5.12 -0.25
CA VAL A 12 -4.39 -5.22 -0.08
C VAL A 12 -4.93 -6.06 -1.22
N LYS A 13 -5.69 -7.12 -0.92
CA LYS A 13 -6.24 -8.04 -1.94
C LYS A 13 -5.20 -8.53 -2.96
N ARG A 14 -3.97 -8.83 -2.50
CA ARG A 14 -2.81 -9.25 -3.33
C ARG A 14 -2.27 -8.19 -4.29
N GLN A 15 -2.65 -6.93 -4.12
CA GLN A 15 -2.13 -5.80 -4.88
C GLN A 15 -1.33 -4.87 -3.97
N VAL A 16 -0.23 -4.34 -4.49
CA VAL A 16 0.57 -3.32 -3.78
C VAL A 16 -0.15 -1.99 -3.89
N MET A 17 -0.57 -1.43 -2.76
CA MET A 17 -1.38 -0.22 -2.68
C MET A 17 -0.82 0.74 -1.64
N VAL A 18 -1.17 2.02 -1.78
CA VAL A 18 -0.90 3.02 -0.75
C VAL A 18 -2.06 3.00 0.23
N VAL A 19 -1.75 2.97 1.51
CA VAL A 19 -2.73 2.89 2.60
C VAL A 19 -2.49 3.99 3.62
N GLN A 20 -3.57 4.46 4.23
CA GLN A 20 -3.53 5.44 5.32
C GLN A 20 -4.11 4.84 6.58
N ALA A 21 -3.40 4.94 7.71
CA ALA A 21 -3.92 4.49 8.99
C ALA A 21 -5.13 5.33 9.43
N THR A 22 -6.27 4.68 9.69
CA THR A 22 -7.51 5.35 10.16
C THR A 22 -7.48 5.66 11.65
N ARG A 23 -6.63 4.97 12.41
CA ARG A 23 -6.41 5.15 13.84
C ARG A 23 -4.95 4.93 14.16
N SER A 24 -4.53 5.36 15.36
CA SER A 24 -3.21 5.04 15.87
C SER A 24 -3.15 3.55 16.22
N HIS A 25 -2.22 2.83 15.61
CA HIS A 25 -1.96 1.41 15.82
C HIS A 25 -0.57 1.21 16.47
N THR A 26 -0.55 0.33 17.46
CA THR A 26 0.64 -0.07 18.20
C THR A 26 1.32 -1.28 17.54
N LYS A 27 2.58 -1.57 17.89
CA LYS A 27 3.30 -2.74 17.37
C LYS A 27 2.66 -4.09 17.76
N ARG A 28 1.73 -4.10 18.73
CA ARG A 28 1.03 -5.31 19.19
C ARG A 28 -0.25 -5.59 18.41
N ASP A 29 -0.70 -4.65 17.58
CA ASP A 29 -1.90 -4.85 16.79
C ASP A 29 -1.62 -5.86 15.67
N LYS A 30 -2.40 -6.94 15.65
CA LYS A 30 -2.32 -7.98 14.61
C LYS A 30 -2.89 -7.49 13.28
N TYR A 31 -3.92 -6.63 13.37
CA TYR A 31 -4.65 -6.10 12.23
C TYR A 31 -4.70 -4.59 12.29
N LEU A 32 -4.58 -3.97 11.12
CA LEU A 32 -4.58 -2.53 10.93
C LEU A 32 -5.79 -2.16 10.08
N ASP A 33 -6.60 -1.25 10.61
CA ASP A 33 -7.69 -0.60 9.88
C ASP A 33 -7.10 0.59 9.10
N VAL A 34 -7.19 0.51 7.77
CA VAL A 34 -6.57 1.46 6.85
C VAL A 34 -7.54 1.90 5.76
N ASN A 35 -7.39 3.14 5.30
CA ASN A 35 -7.99 3.58 4.05
C ASN A 35 -7.06 3.18 2.90
N THR A 36 -7.61 2.80 1.75
CA THR A 36 -6.79 2.32 0.62
C THR A 36 -6.91 3.23 -0.59
N PHE A 37 -5.79 3.39 -1.28
CA PHE A 37 -5.66 4.24 -2.45
C PHE A 37 -5.02 3.47 -3.59
N SER A 38 -5.64 3.52 -4.76
CA SER A 38 -5.17 2.93 -6.01
C SER A 38 -4.47 3.97 -6.86
N LEU A 39 -3.42 3.56 -7.57
CA LEU A 39 -2.71 4.42 -8.51
C LEU A 39 -3.66 4.86 -9.64
N PHE A 40 -3.78 6.17 -9.83
CA PHE A 40 -4.52 6.77 -10.94
C PHE A 40 -3.58 7.23 -12.06
N GLY A 41 -2.41 7.77 -11.73
CA GLY A 41 -1.37 8.14 -12.69
C GLY A 41 -0.35 9.12 -12.12
N ASP A 42 0.89 9.08 -12.60
CA ASP A 42 1.96 10.06 -12.33
C ASP A 42 2.13 10.50 -10.85
N GLY A 43 2.10 9.55 -9.91
CA GLY A 43 2.21 9.84 -8.47
C GLY A 43 0.91 10.22 -7.77
N VAL A 44 -0.20 10.25 -8.49
CA VAL A 44 -1.55 10.51 -7.99
C VAL A 44 -2.28 9.20 -7.72
N PHE A 45 -2.87 9.11 -6.53
CA PHE A 45 -3.64 7.97 -6.06
C PHE A 45 -5.05 8.44 -5.69
N LEU A 46 -6.05 7.61 -6.01
CA LEU A 46 -7.46 7.84 -5.68
C LEU A 46 -7.92 6.83 -4.66
N ALA A 47 -8.93 7.20 -3.87
CA ALA A 47 -9.64 6.24 -3.02
C ALA A 47 -10.08 5.03 -3.85
N SER A 48 -9.67 3.84 -3.43
CA SER A 48 -10.01 2.60 -4.12
C SER A 48 -11.48 2.24 -3.92
N ASP A 49 -12.02 1.35 -4.76
CA ASP A 49 -13.30 0.66 -4.58
C ASP A 49 -13.44 0.00 -3.20
N VAL A 50 -12.32 -0.28 -2.52
CA VAL A 50 -12.26 -0.73 -1.14
C VAL A 50 -11.74 0.41 -0.25
N PRO A 51 -12.54 1.47 0.00
CA PRO A 51 -12.04 2.67 0.65
C PRO A 51 -11.56 2.41 2.07
N LYS A 52 -12.06 1.36 2.74
CA LYS A 52 -11.62 0.88 4.05
C LYS A 52 -11.28 -0.59 3.97
N ALA A 53 -10.07 -0.95 4.40
CA ALA A 53 -9.61 -2.32 4.49
C ALA A 53 -9.02 -2.62 5.86
N ARG A 54 -9.12 -3.88 6.29
CA ARG A 54 -8.40 -4.41 7.43
C ARG A 54 -7.29 -5.32 6.91
N ILE A 55 -6.05 -4.90 7.10
CA ILE A 55 -4.85 -5.65 6.66
C ILE A 55 -4.14 -6.25 7.87
N ALA A 56 -3.35 -7.30 7.66
CA ALA A 56 -2.45 -7.77 8.71
C ALA A 56 -1.25 -6.83 8.82
N SER A 57 -0.68 -6.70 10.02
CA SER A 57 0.53 -5.89 10.21
C SER A 57 1.72 -6.42 9.41
N SER A 58 1.72 -7.70 9.03
CA SER A 58 2.70 -8.33 8.14
C SER A 58 2.59 -7.90 6.68
N ASP A 59 1.45 -7.36 6.27
CA ASP A 59 1.20 -6.96 4.88
C ASP A 59 1.71 -5.55 4.58
N VAL A 60 2.18 -4.83 5.61
CA VAL A 60 2.80 -3.51 5.48
C VAL A 60 4.24 -3.69 5.00
N LEU A 61 4.57 -3.06 3.88
CA LEU A 61 5.87 -3.16 3.22
C LEU A 61 6.81 -2.04 3.66
N THR A 62 6.30 -0.80 3.61
CA THR A 62 7.07 0.41 3.93
C THR A 62 6.15 1.43 4.57
N ILE A 63 6.67 2.21 5.50
CA ILE A 63 5.94 3.33 6.13
C ILE A 63 6.60 4.62 5.67
N PHE A 64 5.82 5.57 5.18
CA PHE A 64 6.34 6.87 4.80
C PHE A 64 6.52 7.74 6.06
N PRO A 65 7.65 8.47 6.17
CA PRO A 65 7.91 9.30 7.35
C PRO A 65 7.02 10.54 7.43
N SER A 66 6.36 10.92 6.33
CA SER A 66 5.50 12.10 6.23
C SER A 66 4.02 11.73 6.30
N THR A 67 3.28 12.44 7.15
CA THR A 67 1.82 12.44 7.15
C THR A 67 1.32 13.38 6.05
N HIS A 68 1.15 12.86 4.84
CA HIS A 68 0.39 13.61 3.84
C HIS A 68 -1.10 13.40 4.07
N VAL A 69 -1.83 14.50 4.23
CA VAL A 69 -3.28 14.47 4.34
C VAL A 69 -3.83 14.42 2.92
N PRO A 70 -4.59 13.38 2.55
CA PRO A 70 -5.23 13.33 1.25
C PRO A 70 -6.24 14.48 1.11
N SER A 71 -6.11 15.27 0.04
CA SER A 71 -7.04 16.34 -0.29
C SER A 71 -8.24 15.73 -1.01
N GLN A 72 -9.41 15.71 -0.37
CA GLN A 72 -10.68 15.33 -1.01
C GLN A 72 -10.68 13.96 -1.72
N GLY A 73 -10.00 12.96 -1.15
CA GLY A 73 -9.93 11.60 -1.73
C GLY A 73 -8.85 11.42 -2.80
N LEU A 74 -8.12 12.48 -3.12
CA LEU A 74 -6.89 12.49 -3.90
C LEU A 74 -5.69 12.43 -2.97
N LEU A 75 -4.76 11.52 -3.24
CA LEU A 75 -3.49 11.44 -2.56
C LEU A 75 -2.36 11.63 -3.59
N GLU A 76 -1.65 12.73 -3.48
CA GLU A 76 -0.45 12.97 -4.27
C GLU A 76 0.77 12.60 -3.46
N LEU A 77 1.57 11.66 -3.97
CA LEU A 77 2.85 11.31 -3.37
C LEU A 77 3.96 12.18 -3.96
N PRO A 78 4.90 12.67 -3.12
CA PRO A 78 6.13 13.27 -3.61
C PRO A 78 6.88 12.30 -4.53
N LYS A 79 7.62 12.83 -5.51
CA LYS A 79 8.37 12.03 -6.51
C LYS A 79 9.24 10.94 -5.88
N GLN A 80 9.86 11.22 -4.73
CA GLN A 80 10.67 10.25 -3.99
C GLN A 80 9.83 9.05 -3.49
N ALA A 81 8.73 9.31 -2.80
CA ALA A 81 7.83 8.29 -2.29
C ALA A 81 7.16 7.49 -3.43
N PHE A 82 6.87 8.16 -4.55
CA PHE A 82 6.36 7.49 -5.75
C PHE A 82 7.40 6.55 -6.37
N SER A 83 8.66 6.96 -6.46
CA SER A 83 9.75 6.10 -6.95
C SER A 83 9.91 4.85 -6.08
N GLU A 84 9.85 4.99 -4.75
CA GLU A 84 9.87 3.85 -3.82
C GLU A 84 8.69 2.91 -4.05
N PHE A 85 7.48 3.46 -4.25
CA PHE A 85 6.29 2.69 -4.58
C PHE A 85 6.46 1.89 -5.89
N VAL A 86 6.98 2.52 -6.95
CA VAL A 86 7.23 1.86 -8.24
C VAL A 86 8.25 0.74 -8.08
N GLU A 87 9.31 0.96 -7.32
CA GLU A 87 10.31 -0.07 -7.08
C GLU A 87 9.74 -1.27 -6.31
N ILE A 88 8.96 -1.04 -5.25
CA ILE A 88 8.33 -2.09 -4.46
C ILE A 88 7.30 -2.86 -5.29
N SER A 89 6.44 -2.15 -6.01
CA SER A 89 5.42 -2.76 -6.87
C SER A 89 6.04 -3.63 -7.96
N SER A 90 7.10 -3.16 -8.64
CA SER A 90 7.80 -3.95 -9.65
C SER A 90 8.46 -5.21 -9.08
N ARG A 91 9.05 -5.13 -7.88
CA ARG A 91 9.62 -6.30 -7.19
C ARG A 91 8.54 -7.34 -6.87
N TYR A 92 7.39 -6.90 -6.37
CA TYR A 92 6.27 -7.79 -6.08
C TYR A 92 5.65 -8.39 -7.34
N GLN A 93 5.50 -7.59 -8.40
CA GLN A 93 5.02 -8.07 -9.70
C GLN A 93 5.92 -9.19 -10.25
N LYS A 94 7.24 -8.98 -10.29
CA LYS A 94 8.21 -10.01 -10.72
C LYS A 94 8.12 -11.27 -9.88
N ARG A 95 7.90 -11.15 -8.58
CA ARG A 95 7.72 -12.31 -7.69
C ARG A 95 6.47 -13.10 -8.04
N TYR A 96 5.35 -12.42 -8.28
CA TYR A 96 4.11 -13.09 -8.70
C TYR A 96 4.23 -13.71 -10.10
N GLU A 97 4.87 -13.03 -11.05
CA GLU A 97 5.16 -13.58 -12.38
C GLU A 97 6.05 -14.83 -12.29
N SER A 98 7.08 -14.83 -11.44
CA SER A 98 7.94 -15.99 -11.24
C SER A 98 7.17 -17.19 -10.65
N LEU A 99 6.32 -16.95 -9.65
CA LEU A 99 5.46 -17.99 -9.08
C LEU A 99 4.49 -18.55 -10.11
N TRP A 100 3.90 -17.67 -10.94
CA TRP A 100 3.00 -18.04 -12.03
C TRP A 100 3.72 -18.88 -13.09
N ASN A 101 4.89 -18.43 -13.56
CA ASN A 101 5.70 -19.15 -14.54
C ASN A 101 6.14 -20.53 -14.03
N SER A 102 6.52 -20.62 -12.74
CA SER A 102 6.84 -21.92 -12.13
C SER A 102 5.63 -22.84 -12.02
N TRP A 103 4.42 -22.29 -11.88
CA TRP A 103 3.20 -23.08 -11.83
C TRP A 103 2.81 -23.60 -13.22
N ILE A 104 2.87 -22.73 -14.24
CA ILE A 104 2.65 -23.11 -15.64
C ILE A 104 3.68 -24.15 -16.08
N SER A 105 4.98 -23.97 -15.80
CA SER A 105 6.01 -24.93 -16.22
C SER A 105 5.85 -26.33 -15.62
N LYS A 106 5.00 -26.50 -14.59
CA LYS A 106 4.73 -27.78 -13.93
C LYS A 106 3.42 -28.45 -14.40
N HIS A 107 2.59 -27.77 -15.18
CA HIS A 107 1.31 -28.26 -15.71
C HIS A 107 1.30 -28.20 -17.24
#